data_AF-A0A2E8T0L9-F1
#
_entry.id   AF-A0A2E8T0L9-F1
#
_cell.length_a   1.000
_cell.length_b   1.000
_cell.length_c   1.000
_cell.angle_alpha   90.00
_cell.angle_beta   90.00
_cell.angle_gamma   90.00
#
_symmetry.space_group_name_H-M   'P 1'
#
loop_
_entity.id
_entity.type
_entity.pdbx_description
1 polymer ?
#
loop_
_entity_poly.entity_id
_entity_poly.type
_entity_poly.pdbx_seq_one_letter_code
_entity_poly.pdbx_strand_id
1 'polypeptide(L)'
;NLVIGDMDSAGPLPDDLPKLPLAGQDDTDFEKCLARVCAPLIVGLGFLEGRLDHTLAAMHALTALSHDRPVMLVGDTDLVLRLRVDIAFEAEPGDRVSVWPLGVQAFHSSTGLKWPLDGLQMAPGRLIGTSNLAAGGTVRINAGPGDGYAVIMPREAAQSLINAALGGA
;
A
#
# COMPACT_ATOMS: atom_id res chain seq x y z
N ASN A 1 4.09 1.95 22.29
CA ASN A 1 2.78 2.49 21.89
C ASN A 1 2.85 4.00 21.99
N LEU A 2 2.42 4.72 20.95
CA LEU A 2 2.46 6.17 20.82
C LEU A 2 1.21 6.61 20.05
N VAL A 3 0.56 7.70 20.48
CA VAL A 3 -0.55 8.33 19.74
C VAL A 3 -0.02 9.56 19.03
N ILE A 4 -0.29 9.68 17.73
CA ILE A 4 0.12 10.81 16.89
C ILE A 4 -1.13 11.34 16.19
N GLY A 5 -1.33 12.66 16.22
CA GLY A 5 -2.49 13.31 15.59
C GLY A 5 -2.83 14.64 16.26
N ASP A 6 -3.93 15.26 15.85
CA ASP A 6 -4.45 16.46 16.53
C ASP A 6 -5.29 16.15 17.79
N MET A 7 -5.72 14.89 17.92
CA MET A 7 -6.48 14.33 19.04
C MET A 7 -7.91 14.88 19.19
N ASP A 8 -8.44 15.57 18.19
CA ASP A 8 -9.79 16.16 18.26
C ASP A 8 -10.91 15.09 18.26
N SER A 9 -10.61 13.95 17.66
CA SER A 9 -11.49 12.80 17.50
C SER A 9 -11.17 11.68 18.51
N ALA A 10 -10.19 11.90 19.39
CA ALA A 10 -9.77 10.91 20.36
C ALA A 10 -10.82 10.76 21.47
N GLY A 11 -11.24 9.52 21.74
CA GLY A 11 -11.93 9.18 22.98
C GLY A 11 -10.99 9.28 24.20
N PRO A 12 -11.43 8.84 25.38
CA PRO A 12 -10.58 8.80 26.57
C PRO A 12 -9.33 7.97 26.31
N LEU A 13 -8.15 8.59 26.41
CA LEU A 13 -6.86 7.92 26.28
C LEU A 13 -6.23 7.73 27.67
N PRO A 14 -5.49 6.63 27.91
CA PRO A 14 -4.73 6.47 29.15
C PRO A 14 -3.77 7.64 29.40
N ASP A 15 -3.60 8.02 30.67
CA ASP A 15 -2.75 9.15 31.06
C ASP A 15 -1.26 8.87 30.82
N ASP A 16 -0.86 7.60 30.95
CA ASP A 16 0.52 7.12 30.80
C ASP A 16 0.91 6.81 29.34
N LEU A 17 -0.05 6.84 28.40
CA LEU A 17 0.22 6.59 26.99
C LEU A 17 0.96 7.79 26.38
N PRO A 18 2.17 7.61 25.80
CA PRO A 18 2.87 8.69 25.11
C PRO A 18 2.01 9.27 23.98
N LYS A 19 1.95 10.59 23.91
CA LYS A 19 1.18 11.37 22.92
C LYS A 19 2.10 12.37 22.22
N LEU A 20 2.00 12.45 20.91
CA LEU A 20 2.63 13.48 20.09
C LEU A 20 1.51 14.30 19.42
N PRO A 21 1.00 15.35 20.08
CA PRO A 21 -0.02 16.22 19.51
C PRO A 21 0.59 17.07 18.39
N LEU A 22 -0.11 17.13 17.26
CA LEU A 22 0.31 17.86 16.07
C LEU A 22 -0.85 18.72 15.57
N ALA A 23 -0.69 20.03 15.72
CA ALA A 23 -1.63 21.02 15.19
C ALA A 23 -1.48 21.15 13.66
N GLY A 24 -2.59 21.48 12.99
CA GLY A 24 -2.63 21.61 11.53
C GLY A 24 -3.67 20.67 10.91
N GLN A 25 -4.35 21.16 9.89
CA GLN A 25 -5.45 20.48 9.18
C GLN A 25 -5.16 20.35 7.67
N ASP A 26 -3.96 20.75 7.24
CA ASP A 26 -3.52 20.63 5.84
C ASP A 26 -3.05 19.20 5.51
N ASP A 27 -2.78 18.36 6.53
CA ASP A 27 -2.41 16.95 6.43
C ASP A 27 -3.27 16.09 7.36
N THR A 28 -3.50 14.84 6.95
CA THR A 28 -4.20 13.84 7.75
C THR A 28 -3.32 13.28 8.87
N ASP A 29 -3.92 12.74 9.93
CA ASP A 29 -3.16 12.05 10.99
C ASP A 29 -2.36 10.86 10.46
N PHE A 30 -2.80 10.24 9.35
CA PHE A 30 -2.04 9.19 8.68
C PHE A 30 -0.76 9.74 8.03
N GLU A 31 -0.82 10.87 7.33
CA GLU A 31 0.36 11.54 6.77
C GLU A 31 1.32 11.98 7.87
N LYS A 32 0.79 12.52 8.98
CA LYS A 32 1.58 12.88 10.16
C LYS A 32 2.36 11.68 10.72
N CYS A 33 1.74 10.49 10.73
CA CYS A 33 2.38 9.24 11.13
C CYS A 33 3.45 8.80 10.12
N LEU A 34 3.12 8.76 8.82
CA LEU A 34 4.04 8.35 7.76
C LEU A 34 5.30 9.22 7.70
N ALA A 35 5.18 10.52 7.99
CA ALA A 35 6.31 11.45 8.02
C ALA A 35 7.30 11.19 9.18
N ARG A 36 6.88 10.47 10.23
CA ARG A 36 7.64 10.33 11.49
C ARG A 36 8.03 8.89 11.81
N VAL A 37 7.26 7.92 11.34
CA VAL A 37 7.54 6.50 11.57
C VAL A 37 8.51 5.99 10.51
N CYS A 38 9.67 5.52 10.98
CA CYS A 38 10.63 4.80 10.15
C CYS A 38 10.63 3.33 10.58
N ALA A 39 10.15 2.45 9.71
CA ALA A 39 10.14 1.01 9.92
C ALA A 39 10.42 0.29 8.59
N PRO A 40 10.93 -0.97 8.63
CA PRO A 40 11.09 -1.79 7.43
C PRO A 40 9.77 -2.02 6.69
N LEU A 41 8.65 -2.09 7.43
CA LEU A 41 7.30 -2.15 6.92
C LEU A 41 6.39 -1.38 7.88
N ILE A 42 5.53 -0.51 7.33
CA ILE A 42 4.46 0.15 8.07
C ILE A 42 3.14 -0.57 7.72
N VAL A 43 2.39 -1.00 8.73
CA VAL A 43 1.08 -1.62 8.57
C VAL A 43 0.01 -0.70 9.14
N GLY A 44 -0.87 -0.20 8.29
CA GLY A 44 -2.05 0.59 8.66
C GLY A 44 -3.31 -0.26 8.69
N LEU A 45 -4.14 -0.07 9.71
CA LEU A 45 -5.43 -0.73 9.86
C LEU A 45 -6.55 0.32 9.87
N GLY A 46 -7.72 -0.03 9.33
CA GLY A 46 -8.91 0.86 9.36
C GLY A 46 -8.88 1.99 8.33
N PHE A 47 -8.14 1.82 7.24
CA PHE A 47 -8.03 2.82 6.16
C PHE A 47 -8.81 2.45 4.89
N LEU A 48 -9.28 1.21 4.74
CA LEU A 48 -9.87 0.73 3.49
C LEU A 48 -11.40 0.68 3.51
N GLU A 49 -12.01 0.54 4.69
CA GLU A 49 -13.45 0.43 4.88
C GLU A 49 -14.08 1.71 5.47
N GLY A 50 -15.42 1.73 5.48
CA GLY A 50 -16.19 2.80 6.09
C GLY A 50 -16.43 3.96 5.12
N ARG A 51 -15.81 5.11 5.37
CA ARG A 51 -16.02 6.31 4.55
C ARG A 51 -15.04 6.33 3.37
N LEU A 52 -15.58 6.41 2.15
CA LEU A 52 -14.78 6.40 0.93
C LEU A 52 -13.77 7.55 0.84
N ASP A 53 -14.12 8.74 1.34
CA ASP A 53 -13.20 9.89 1.34
C ASP A 53 -11.96 9.64 2.21
N HIS A 54 -12.10 8.91 3.33
CA HIS A 54 -10.94 8.47 4.13
C HIS A 54 -10.07 7.47 3.38
N THR A 55 -10.67 6.50 2.68
CA THR A 55 -9.92 5.57 1.82
C THR A 55 -9.15 6.31 0.74
N LEU A 56 -9.78 7.30 0.09
CA LEU A 56 -9.14 8.13 -0.91
C LEU A 56 -8.00 8.98 -0.33
N ALA A 57 -8.17 9.53 0.88
CA ALA A 57 -7.12 10.26 1.59
C ALA A 57 -5.93 9.34 1.95
N ALA A 58 -6.18 8.11 2.39
CA ALA A 58 -5.12 7.14 2.64
C ALA A 58 -4.35 6.78 1.36
N MET A 59 -5.05 6.54 0.25
CA MET A 59 -4.43 6.29 -1.06
C MET A 59 -3.65 7.50 -1.58
N HIS A 60 -4.12 8.73 -1.31
CA HIS A 60 -3.39 9.96 -1.60
C HIS A 60 -2.09 10.04 -0.80
N ALA A 61 -2.14 9.76 0.51
CA ALA A 61 -0.95 9.75 1.36
C ALA A 61 0.12 8.76 0.84
N LEU A 62 -0.29 7.57 0.40
CA LEU A 62 0.60 6.58 -0.21
C LEU A 62 1.27 7.08 -1.51
N THR A 63 0.56 7.88 -2.29
CA THR A 63 1.03 8.48 -3.54
C THR A 63 2.09 9.56 -3.28
N ALA A 64 1.93 10.33 -2.20
CA ALA A 64 2.85 11.40 -1.83
C ALA A 64 4.21 10.91 -1.28
N LEU A 65 4.34 9.61 -0.95
CA LEU A 65 5.58 9.05 -0.43
C LEU A 65 6.69 8.99 -1.48
N SER A 66 7.81 9.67 -1.20
CA SER A 66 8.99 9.73 -2.07
C SER A 66 10.02 8.62 -1.84
N HIS A 67 9.96 7.92 -0.70
CA HIS A 67 10.89 6.84 -0.38
C HIS A 67 10.40 5.48 -0.88
N ASP A 68 11.26 4.46 -0.87
CA ASP A 68 10.90 3.12 -1.37
C ASP A 68 10.32 2.18 -0.31
N ARG A 69 10.38 2.54 0.97
CA ARG A 69 9.87 1.69 2.07
C ARG A 69 8.42 1.26 1.82
N PRO A 70 8.09 -0.03 2.01
CA PRO A 70 6.74 -0.53 1.80
C PRO A 70 5.78 -0.04 2.89
N VAL A 71 4.55 0.24 2.48
CA VAL A 71 3.44 0.56 3.37
C VAL A 71 2.27 -0.33 2.98
N MET A 72 1.74 -1.07 3.95
CA MET A 72 0.61 -1.96 3.75
C MET A 72 -0.60 -1.42 4.52
N LEU A 73 -1.72 -1.23 3.82
CA LEU A 73 -3.02 -1.02 4.44
C LEU A 73 -3.76 -2.35 4.45
N VAL A 74 -4.30 -2.75 5.60
CA VAL A 74 -5.09 -3.99 5.72
C VAL A 74 -6.49 -3.62 6.16
N GLY A 75 -7.45 -4.09 5.38
CA GLY A 75 -8.86 -3.99 5.64
C GLY A 75 -9.49 -5.34 5.95
N ASP A 76 -10.82 -5.33 6.04
CA ASP A 76 -11.64 -6.50 6.33
C ASP A 76 -11.77 -7.43 5.14
N THR A 77 -11.66 -6.90 3.91
CA THR A 77 -11.77 -7.68 2.66
C THR A 77 -10.48 -7.64 1.85
N ASP A 78 -9.90 -6.45 1.72
CA ASP A 78 -8.74 -6.19 0.87
C ASP A 78 -7.54 -5.75 1.70
N LEU A 79 -6.36 -5.88 1.10
CA LEU A 79 -5.17 -5.17 1.51
C LEU A 79 -4.62 -4.38 0.32
N VAL A 80 -3.84 -3.34 0.62
CA VAL A 80 -3.08 -2.56 -0.34
C VAL A 80 -1.63 -2.56 0.10
N LEU A 81 -0.71 -3.08 -0.71
CA LEU A 81 0.73 -2.95 -0.49
C LEU A 81 1.31 -1.95 -1.50
N ARG A 82 1.79 -0.81 -1.00
CA ARG A 82 2.47 0.21 -1.79
C ARG A 82 3.95 -0.13 -1.97
N LEU A 83 4.45 -0.01 -3.21
CA LEU A 83 5.79 -0.37 -3.65
C LEU A 83 6.35 0.64 -4.66
N ARG A 84 7.68 0.75 -4.73
CA ARG A 84 8.42 1.44 -5.81
C ARG A 84 9.44 0.55 -6.52
N VAL A 85 9.66 -0.65 -5.99
CA VAL A 85 10.70 -1.60 -6.41
C VAL A 85 10.07 -2.91 -6.86
N ASP A 86 10.90 -3.85 -7.29
CA ASP A 86 10.51 -5.21 -7.65
C ASP A 86 9.86 -5.93 -6.46
N ILE A 87 8.96 -6.86 -6.75
CA ILE A 87 8.39 -7.75 -5.73
C ILE A 87 8.17 -9.15 -6.27
N ALA A 88 8.34 -10.14 -5.39
CA ALA A 88 7.97 -11.52 -5.61
C ALA A 88 7.15 -12.05 -4.42
N PHE A 89 5.98 -12.62 -4.68
CA PHE A 89 5.09 -13.16 -3.66
C PHE A 89 4.35 -14.39 -4.17
N GLU A 90 3.91 -15.25 -3.26
CA GLU A 90 3.10 -16.43 -3.60
C GLU A 90 1.62 -16.06 -3.65
N ALA A 91 0.92 -16.58 -4.66
CA ALA A 91 -0.53 -16.43 -4.82
C ALA A 91 -1.15 -17.72 -5.37
N GLU A 92 -2.39 -17.99 -4.98
CA GLU A 92 -3.12 -19.16 -5.47
C GLU A 92 -3.67 -18.91 -6.89
N PRO A 93 -3.86 -19.96 -7.70
CA PRO A 93 -4.47 -19.81 -9.02
C PRO A 93 -5.85 -19.15 -8.92
N GLY A 94 -6.06 -18.05 -9.65
CA GLY A 94 -7.31 -17.30 -9.65
C GLY A 94 -7.43 -16.24 -8.56
N ASP A 95 -6.43 -16.07 -7.68
CA ASP A 95 -6.41 -14.94 -6.75
C ASP A 95 -6.45 -13.62 -7.52
N ARG A 96 -7.25 -12.67 -7.02
CA ARG A 96 -7.26 -11.31 -7.54
C ARG A 96 -5.95 -10.62 -7.19
N VAL A 97 -5.28 -10.09 -8.20
CA VAL A 97 -4.08 -9.24 -8.06
C VAL A 97 -4.31 -7.95 -8.84
N SER A 98 -4.84 -6.91 -8.21
CA SER A 98 -4.90 -5.61 -8.89
C SER A 98 -3.57 -4.90 -8.75
N VAL A 99 -3.03 -4.40 -9.86
CA VAL A 99 -1.83 -3.54 -9.88
C VAL A 99 -2.27 -2.13 -10.23
N TRP A 100 -2.21 -1.22 -9.26
CA TRP A 100 -2.70 0.14 -9.41
C TRP A 100 -1.54 1.14 -9.39
N PRO A 101 -1.37 2.00 -10.41
CA PRO A 101 -0.29 2.97 -10.44
C PRO A 101 -0.57 4.11 -9.44
N LEU A 102 0.44 4.49 -8.65
CA LEU A 102 0.37 5.63 -7.71
C LEU A 102 0.88 6.94 -8.34
N GLY A 103 1.10 6.93 -9.65
CA GLY A 103 1.57 8.04 -10.47
C GLY A 103 1.89 7.49 -11.85
N VAL A 104 2.89 8.03 -12.55
CA VAL A 104 3.36 7.38 -13.79
C VAL A 104 4.30 6.23 -13.40
N GLN A 105 3.96 5.01 -13.80
CA GLN A 105 4.76 3.82 -13.48
C GLN A 105 4.99 2.94 -14.71
N ALA A 106 6.24 2.67 -15.03
CA ALA A 106 6.62 1.68 -16.04
C ALA A 106 6.85 0.29 -15.43
N PHE A 107 6.70 -0.76 -16.21
CA PHE A 107 7.02 -2.13 -15.80
C PHE A 107 7.92 -2.78 -16.84
N HIS A 108 9.03 -3.38 -16.38
CA HIS A 108 9.96 -4.07 -17.28
C HIS A 108 9.38 -5.41 -17.71
N SER A 109 8.91 -6.21 -16.75
CA SER A 109 8.30 -7.52 -17.01
C SER A 109 7.52 -8.04 -15.80
N SER A 110 6.70 -9.05 -16.02
CA SER A 110 6.03 -9.78 -14.95
C SER A 110 5.86 -11.26 -15.26
N THR A 111 5.79 -12.09 -14.23
CA THR A 111 5.45 -13.51 -14.36
C THR A 111 4.45 -13.91 -13.29
N GLY A 112 3.70 -15.01 -13.52
CA GLY A 112 2.68 -15.49 -12.60
C GLY A 112 1.36 -14.70 -12.63
N LEU A 113 1.27 -13.63 -13.42
CA LEU A 113 0.01 -12.93 -13.70
C LEU A 113 -0.64 -13.46 -14.99
N LYS A 114 -1.97 -13.47 -15.03
CA LYS A 114 -2.75 -13.85 -16.22
C LYS A 114 -2.58 -12.82 -17.35
N TRP A 115 -2.51 -11.54 -17.01
CA TRP A 115 -2.23 -10.46 -17.94
C TRP A 115 -0.87 -9.83 -17.61
N PRO A 116 0.17 -10.05 -18.42
CA PRO A 116 1.51 -9.54 -18.13
C PRO A 116 1.58 -8.00 -18.20
N LEU A 117 2.48 -7.43 -17.39
CA LEU A 117 2.77 -5.99 -17.32
C LEU A 117 3.93 -5.55 -18.24
N ASP A 118 4.50 -6.48 -19.00
CA ASP A 118 5.72 -6.30 -19.78
C ASP A 118 5.66 -5.11 -20.73
N GLY A 119 6.54 -4.12 -20.50
CA GLY A 119 6.63 -2.90 -21.30
C GLY A 119 5.48 -1.92 -21.11
N LEU A 120 4.55 -2.17 -20.17
CA LEU A 120 3.44 -1.26 -19.91
C LEU A 120 3.92 -0.02 -19.16
N GLN A 121 3.29 1.12 -19.50
CA GLN A 121 3.30 2.32 -18.69
C GLN A 121 1.87 2.61 -18.23
N MET A 122 1.69 2.73 -16.93
CA MET A 122 0.41 2.88 -16.26
C MET A 122 0.35 4.21 -15.52
N ALA A 123 -0.84 4.80 -15.44
CA ALA A 123 -1.07 6.02 -14.67
C ALA A 123 -2.55 6.18 -14.32
N PRO A 124 -2.90 6.87 -13.21
CA PRO A 124 -4.26 7.32 -12.95
C PRO A 124 -4.83 8.09 -14.15
N GLY A 125 -6.07 7.78 -14.54
CA GLY A 125 -6.72 8.36 -15.73
C GLY A 125 -6.21 7.82 -17.07
N ARG A 126 -5.30 6.83 -17.07
CA ARG A 126 -4.80 6.11 -18.25
C ARG A 126 -4.96 4.60 -18.05
N LEU A 127 -4.00 3.82 -18.54
CA LEU A 127 -3.95 2.38 -18.33
C LEU A 127 -3.71 2.06 -16.85
N ILE A 128 -4.52 1.14 -16.33
CA ILE A 128 -4.50 0.60 -14.97
C ILE A 128 -4.59 -0.93 -15.02
N GLY A 129 -4.16 -1.63 -13.96
CA GLY A 129 -4.03 -3.09 -13.91
C GLY A 129 -5.03 -3.73 -12.95
N THR A 130 -6.25 -3.20 -12.88
CA THR A 130 -7.27 -3.66 -11.94
C THR A 130 -7.81 -5.04 -12.31
N SER A 131 -8.03 -5.88 -11.30
CA SER A 131 -8.60 -7.22 -11.42
C SER A 131 -7.79 -8.18 -12.29
N ASN A 132 -6.46 -8.11 -12.21
CA ASN A 132 -5.61 -9.20 -12.73
C ASN A 132 -5.85 -10.48 -11.91
N LEU A 133 -5.36 -11.61 -12.42
CA LEU A 133 -5.47 -12.89 -11.75
C LEU A 133 -4.09 -13.54 -11.65
N ALA A 134 -3.79 -14.14 -10.51
CA ALA A 134 -2.63 -15.02 -10.41
C ALA A 134 -2.86 -16.32 -11.20
N ALA A 135 -1.82 -16.77 -11.89
CA ALA A 135 -1.78 -18.08 -12.54
C ALA A 135 -1.52 -19.22 -11.54
N GLY A 136 -1.09 -18.88 -10.32
CA GLY A 136 -0.66 -19.81 -9.27
C GLY A 136 0.87 -19.80 -9.06
N GLY A 137 1.28 -19.99 -7.81
CA GLY A 137 2.68 -19.97 -7.40
C GLY A 137 3.25 -18.55 -7.32
N THR A 138 4.55 -18.42 -7.57
CA THR A 138 5.23 -17.13 -7.44
C THR A 138 4.82 -16.14 -8.53
N VAL A 139 4.19 -15.03 -8.13
CA VAL A 139 4.04 -13.83 -8.94
C VAL A 139 5.30 -12.99 -8.79
N ARG A 140 5.87 -12.52 -9.90
CA ARG A 140 6.99 -11.57 -9.91
C ARG A 140 6.64 -10.35 -10.73
N ILE A 141 6.86 -9.17 -10.18
CA ILE A 141 6.69 -7.88 -10.86
C ILE A 141 8.04 -7.18 -10.83
N ASN A 142 8.61 -6.95 -12.01
CA ASN A 142 9.83 -6.16 -12.17
C ASN A 142 9.44 -4.72 -12.54
N ALA A 143 9.61 -3.82 -11.58
CA ALA A 143 9.26 -2.42 -11.69
C ALA A 143 10.25 -1.71 -12.62
N GLY A 144 9.71 -0.83 -13.46
CA GLY A 144 10.47 0.16 -14.20
C GLY A 144 10.57 1.49 -13.44
N PRO A 145 11.11 2.55 -14.08
CA PRO A 145 11.09 3.89 -13.50
C PRO A 145 9.65 4.40 -13.31
N GLY A 146 9.42 5.12 -12.22
CA GLY A 146 8.11 5.71 -11.94
C GLY A 146 7.90 6.16 -10.50
N ASP A 147 6.67 6.56 -10.21
CA ASP A 147 6.21 7.10 -8.92
C ASP A 147 5.79 6.01 -7.91
N GLY A 148 5.78 4.74 -8.35
CA GLY A 148 5.34 3.59 -7.57
C GLY A 148 3.97 3.06 -7.99
N TYR A 149 3.63 1.92 -7.39
CA TYR A 149 2.40 1.19 -7.62
C TYR A 149 1.92 0.54 -6.34
N ALA A 150 0.67 0.11 -6.35
CA ALA A 150 0.05 -0.67 -5.30
C ALA A 150 -0.33 -2.05 -5.83
N VAL A 151 -0.04 -3.08 -5.05
CA VAL A 151 -0.61 -4.42 -5.23
C VAL A 151 -1.81 -4.53 -4.28
N ILE A 152 -2.99 -4.83 -4.82
CA ILE A 152 -4.23 -4.97 -4.05
C ILE A 152 -4.73 -6.39 -4.21
N MET A 153 -4.88 -7.08 -3.09
CA MET A 153 -5.27 -8.49 -3.01
C MET A 153 -6.26 -8.71 -1.87
N PRO A 154 -6.99 -9.84 -1.85
CA PRO A 154 -7.74 -10.26 -0.67
C PRO A 154 -6.85 -10.29 0.58
N ARG A 155 -7.42 -9.97 1.74
CA ARG A 155 -6.69 -9.90 3.02
C ARG A 155 -5.95 -11.19 3.38
N GLU A 156 -6.40 -12.33 2.87
CA GLU A 156 -5.81 -13.65 3.09
C GLU A 156 -4.37 -13.72 2.57
N ALA A 157 -4.03 -12.87 1.59
CA ALA A 157 -2.68 -12.77 1.03
C ALA A 157 -1.69 -12.01 1.95
N ALA A 158 -2.12 -11.47 3.10
CA ALA A 158 -1.30 -10.62 3.95
C ALA A 158 0.03 -11.26 4.35
N GLN A 159 0.04 -12.54 4.74
CA GLN A 159 1.28 -13.20 5.13
C GLN A 159 2.28 -13.31 3.97
N SER A 160 1.80 -13.62 2.77
CA SER A 160 2.63 -13.70 1.56
C SER A 160 3.27 -12.35 1.24
N LEU A 161 2.48 -11.28 1.33
CA LEU A 161 2.94 -9.92 1.02
C LEU A 161 3.83 -9.32 2.11
N ILE A 162 3.59 -9.63 3.40
CA ILE A 162 4.51 -9.26 4.48
C ILE A 162 5.87 -9.93 4.26
N ASN A 163 5.88 -11.23 3.96
CA ASN A 163 7.13 -11.96 3.70
C ASN A 163 7.87 -11.37 2.49
N ALA A 164 7.16 -11.04 1.42
CA ALA A 164 7.73 -10.41 0.24
C ALA A 164 8.31 -9.02 0.55
N ALA A 165 7.58 -8.18 1.30
CA ALA A 165 7.99 -6.84 1.66
C ALA A 165 9.22 -6.81 2.58
N LEU A 166 9.37 -7.81 3.45
CA LEU A 166 10.49 -7.89 4.40
C LEU A 166 11.67 -8.73 3.89
N GLY A 167 11.43 -9.65 2.95
CA GLY A 167 12.45 -10.55 2.40
C GLY A 167 13.24 -9.98 1.22
N GLY A 168 12.80 -8.85 0.65
CA GLY A 168 13.51 -8.11 -0.40
C GLY A 168 14.46 -7.01 0.09
N ALA A 169 14.68 -6.92 1.41
CA ALA A 169 15.57 -5.94 2.06
C ALA A 169 16.99 -6.49 2.25
#